data_AF-A0AAD0M711-F1
#
_entry.id   AF-A0AAD0M711-F1
#
_cell.length_a   1.000
_cell.length_b   1.000
_cell.length_c   1.000
_cell.angle_alpha   90.00
_cell.angle_beta   90.00
_cell.angle_gamma   90.00
#
_symmetry.space_group_name_H-M   'P 1'
#
loop_
_entity.id
_entity.type
_entity.pdbx_description
1 polymer ?
#
loop_
_entity_poly.entity_id
_entity_poly.type
_entity_poly.pdbx_seq_one_letter_code
_entity_poly.pdbx_strand_id
1 'polypeptide(L)' 'MKVLIGGIEYVPKVDLGEITEDSRRDALRQLVYMQYMNEEHKLRAQAWDVLNALSPNLAELCSKSPKAAYDLMHPENLE' A
#
# COMPACT_ATOMS: atom_id res chain seq x y z
N MET A 1 7.47 -1.06 -29.06
CA MET A 1 7.34 -0.22 -30.28
C MET A 1 7.75 1.19 -29.87
N LYS A 2 8.93 1.68 -30.29
CA LYS A 2 9.42 3.02 -29.92
C LYS A 2 8.82 4.04 -30.89
N VAL A 3 8.12 5.05 -30.37
CA VAL A 3 7.54 6.13 -31.18
C VAL A 3 8.47 7.34 -31.04
N LEU A 4 9.03 7.80 -32.15
CA LEU A 4 9.87 8.99 -32.24
C LEU A 4 9.01 10.14 -32.76
N ILE A 5 8.89 11.22 -32.01
CA ILE A 5 8.22 12.45 -32.47
C ILE A 5 9.28 13.53 -32.55
N GLY A 6 9.58 14.02 -33.77
CA GLY A 6 10.56 15.09 -33.98
C GLY A 6 12.01 14.78 -33.57
N GLY A 7 12.41 13.50 -33.54
CA GLY A 7 13.76 13.08 -33.15
C GLY A 7 13.99 12.89 -31.64
N ILE A 8 12.95 13.07 -30.82
CA ILE A 8 12.98 12.85 -29.38
C ILE A 8 12.24 11.52 -29.07
N GLU A 9 12.84 10.67 -28.23
CA GLU A 9 12.19 9.44 -27.75
C GLU A 9 10.97 9.81 -26.91
N TYR A 10 9.78 9.42 -27.39
CA TYR A 10 8.53 9.70 -26.67
C TYR A 10 8.44 8.82 -25.43
N VAL A 11 8.57 9.43 -24.25
CA VAL A 11 8.23 8.81 -22.96
C VAL A 11 6.79 9.19 -22.63
N PRO A 12 5.87 8.23 -22.49
CA PRO A 12 4.50 8.53 -22.10
C PRO A 12 4.51 9.21 -20.72
N LYS A 13 4.09 10.48 -20.68
CA LYS A 13 3.82 11.18 -19.42
C LYS A 13 2.50 10.66 -18.90
N VAL A 14 2.57 9.83 -17.86
CA VAL A 14 1.39 9.42 -17.10
C VAL A 14 1.15 10.48 -16.04
N ASP A 15 -0.03 11.08 -16.07
CA ASP A 15 -0.50 11.90 -14.95
C ASP A 15 -0.81 10.97 -13.78
N LEU A 16 -0.13 11.15 -12.66
CA LEU A 16 -0.29 10.31 -11.48
C LEU A 16 -1.51 10.70 -10.64
N GLY A 17 -2.16 11.82 -10.97
CA GLY A 17 -3.18 12.44 -10.12
C GLY A 17 -2.65 12.89 -8.76
N GLU A 18 -3.53 13.46 -7.95
CA GLU A 18 -3.26 13.76 -6.55
C GLU A 18 -3.62 12.54 -5.68
N ILE A 19 -2.80 12.23 -4.67
CA ILE A 19 -3.14 11.21 -3.68
C ILE A 19 -4.12 11.82 -2.68
N THR A 20 -5.39 11.41 -2.80
CA THR A 20 -6.45 11.80 -1.86
C THR A 20 -6.33 11.06 -0.53
N GLU A 21 -6.97 11.58 0.52
CA GLU A 21 -7.02 10.92 1.83
C GLU A 21 -7.68 9.54 1.75
N ASP A 22 -8.75 9.39 0.97
CA ASP A 22 -9.44 8.12 0.74
C ASP A 22 -8.53 7.08 0.07
N SER A 23 -7.81 7.47 -0.99
CA SER A 23 -6.89 6.57 -1.70
C SER A 23 -5.70 6.16 -0.82
N ARG A 24 -5.21 7.09 0.02
CA ARG A 24 -4.19 6.79 1.02
C ARG A 24 -4.71 5.80 2.07
N ARG A 25 -5.94 5.99 2.55
CA ARG A 25 -6.56 5.10 3.54
C ARG A 25 -6.79 3.71 2.96
N ASP A 26 -7.21 3.61 1.71
CA ASP A 26 -7.36 2.35 0.97
C ASP A 26 -6.03 1.62 0.82
N ALA A 27 -4.96 2.32 0.42
CA ALA A 27 -3.63 1.74 0.31
C ALA A 27 -3.13 1.18 1.65
N LEU A 28 -3.31 1.92 2.75
CA LEU A 28 -2.97 1.43 4.08
C LEU A 28 -3.80 0.19 4.46
N ARG A 29 -5.08 0.15 4.11
CA ARG A 29 -5.96 -1.01 4.34
C ARG A 29 -5.40 -2.26 3.65
N GLN A 30 -5.00 -2.16 2.39
CA GLN A 30 -4.43 -3.28 1.63
C GLN A 30 -3.09 -3.74 2.20
N LEU A 31 -2.22 -2.81 2.60
CA LEU A 31 -0.93 -3.15 3.22
C LEU A 31 -1.13 -3.91 4.56
N VAL A 32 -2.12 -3.50 5.36
CA VAL A 32 -2.49 -4.21 6.59
C VAL A 32 -3.08 -5.59 6.28
N TYR A 33 -3.90 -5.72 5.23
CA TYR A 33 -4.41 -7.00 4.76
C TYR A 33 -3.26 -7.96 4.42
N MET A 34 -2.24 -7.49 3.69
CA MET A 34 -1.05 -8.27 3.36
C MET A 34 -0.26 -8.70 4.61
N GLN A 35 -0.19 -7.86 5.64
CA GLN A 35 0.40 -8.24 6.93
C GLN A 35 -0.40 -9.34 7.65
N TYR A 36 -1.73 -9.30 7.54
CA TYR A 36 -2.62 -10.23 8.22
C TYR A 36 -2.67 -11.61 7.56
N MET A 37 -2.84 -11.67 6.24
CA MET A 37 -2.97 -12.95 5.52
C MET A 37 -1.67 -13.78 5.54
N ASN A 38 -0.51 -13.13 5.62
CA ASN A 38 0.79 -13.78 5.89
C ASN A 38 1.12 -14.95 4.93
N GLU A 39 0.62 -14.92 3.68
CA GLU A 39 0.79 -16.02 2.71
C GLU A 39 2.23 -16.12 2.17
N GLU A 40 2.92 -14.98 1.97
CA GLU A 40 4.32 -14.95 1.54
C GLU A 40 5.18 -14.01 2.38
N HIS A 41 6.23 -14.54 3.03
CA HIS A 41 7.12 -13.78 3.91
C HIS A 41 7.80 -12.58 3.25
N LYS A 42 8.11 -12.65 1.95
CA LYS A 42 8.74 -11.54 1.21
C LYS A 42 7.78 -10.39 0.97
N LEU A 43 6.54 -10.68 0.58
CA LEU A 43 5.49 -9.69 0.39
C LEU A 43 5.16 -9.00 1.72
N ARG A 44 5.18 -9.76 2.82
CA ARG A 44 5.01 -9.21 4.16
C ARG A 44 6.12 -8.23 4.54
N ALA A 45 7.39 -8.57 4.28
CA ALA A 45 8.49 -7.66 4.57
C ALA A 45 8.37 -6.35 3.78
N GLN A 46 8.05 -6.44 2.48
CA GLN A 46 7.86 -5.26 1.62
C GLN A 46 6.66 -4.42 2.06
N ALA A 47 5.53 -5.04 2.37
CA ALA A 47 4.36 -4.35 2.88
C ALA A 47 4.67 -3.65 4.21
N TRP A 48 5.51 -4.23 5.07
CA TRP A 48 5.89 -3.63 6.35
C TRP A 48 6.78 -2.40 6.12
N ASP A 49 7.76 -2.48 5.21
CA ASP A 49 8.63 -1.36 4.85
C ASP A 49 7.82 -0.14 4.38
N VAL A 50 6.87 -0.37 3.46
CA VAL A 50 5.99 0.69 2.94
C VAL A 50 5.07 1.24 4.03
N LEU A 51 4.48 0.37 4.85
CA LEU A 51 3.60 0.79 5.93
C LEU A 51 4.36 1.58 7.01
N ASN A 52 5.60 1.20 7.32
CA ASN A 52 6.46 1.89 8.27
C ASN A 52 6.88 3.28 7.75
N ALA A 53 7.11 3.42 6.44
CA ALA A 53 7.40 4.71 5.82
C ALA A 53 6.18 5.66 5.82
N LEU A 54 4.97 5.13 5.60
CA LEU A 54 3.74 5.93 5.49
C LEU A 54 3.03 6.21 6.82
N SER A 55 3.08 5.25 7.75
CA SER A 55 2.38 5.26 9.04
C SER A 55 3.07 4.34 10.07
N PRO A 56 4.16 4.81 10.72
CA PRO A 56 4.94 3.98 11.64
C PRO A 56 4.13 3.47 12.84
N ASN A 57 3.16 4.25 13.32
CA ASN A 57 2.27 3.84 14.42
C ASN A 57 1.41 2.63 14.02
N LEU A 58 0.93 2.60 12.77
CA LEU A 58 0.16 1.47 12.25
C LEU A 58 1.07 0.26 12.01
N ALA A 59 2.33 0.48 11.60
CA ALA A 59 3.33 -0.59 11.43
C ALA A 59 3.69 -1.25 12.76
N GLU A 60 3.82 -0.46 13.82
CA GLU A 60 4.01 -0.99 15.16
C GLU A 60 2.80 -1.82 15.61
N LEU A 61 1.58 -1.35 15.35
CA LEU A 61 0.36 -2.10 15.63
C LEU A 61 0.31 -3.42 14.86
N CYS A 62 0.65 -3.42 13.56
CA CYS A 62 0.75 -4.63 12.74
C CYS A 62 1.81 -5.61 13.26
N SER A 63 2.94 -5.11 13.78
CA SER A 63 4.01 -5.94 14.33
C SER A 63 3.58 -6.62 15.63
N LYS A 64 2.87 -5.90 16.51
CA LYS A 64 2.37 -6.42 17.79
C LYS A 64 1.17 -7.35 17.61
N SER A 65 0.18 -6.90 16.84
CA SER A 65 -1.11 -7.56 16.65
C SER A 65 -1.64 -7.31 15.23
N PRO A 66 -1.26 -8.14 14.24
CA PRO A 66 -1.71 -7.96 12.85
C PRO A 66 -3.23 -8.04 12.72
N LYS A 67 -3.89 -8.85 13.54
CA LYS A 67 -5.36 -8.92 13.61
C LYS A 67 -5.98 -7.61 14.11
N ALA A 68 -5.44 -7.00 15.17
CA ALA A 68 -5.98 -5.74 15.69
C ALA A 68 -5.81 -4.58 14.70
N ALA A 69 -4.68 -4.54 13.97
CA ALA A 69 -4.50 -3.59 12.87
C ALA A 69 -5.51 -3.84 11.75
N TYR A 70 -5.77 -5.11 11.43
CA TYR A 70 -6.74 -5.50 10.41
C TYR A 70 -8.17 -5.05 10.77
N ASP A 71 -8.63 -5.38 11.98
CA ASP A 71 -9.95 -4.98 12.52
C ASP A 71 -10.11 -3.46 12.55
N LEU A 72 -9.07 -2.70 12.92
CA LEU A 72 -9.09 -1.24 12.90
C LEU A 72 -9.36 -0.67 11.50
N MET A 73 -8.84 -1.32 10.46
CA MET A 73 -8.91 -0.85 9.08
C MET A 73 -10.06 -1.48 8.28
N HIS A 74 -10.66 -2.56 8.79
CA HIS A 74 -11.77 -3.30 8.19
C HIS A 74 -12.89 -3.55 9.22
N PRO A 75 -13.54 -2.49 9.73
CA PRO A 75 -14.58 -2.62 10.75
C PRO A 75 -15.79 -3.46 10.30
N GLU A 76 -15.97 -3.63 8.99
CA GLU A 76 -16.99 -4.47 8.35
C GLU A 76 -16.80 -5.99 8.58
N ASN A 77 -15.65 -6.44 9.11
CA ASN A 77 -15.38 -7.86 9.37
C ASN A 77 -15.55 -8.25 10.86
N LEU A 78 -16.06 -7.34 11.70
CA LEU A 78 -16.34 -7.56 13.12
C LEU A 78 -17.74 -8.13 13.41
N GLU A 79 -18.54 -8.45 12.38
CA GLU A 79 -19.88 -9.05 12.49
C GLU A 79 -19.86 -10.58 12.68
#